data_AF-K1RDM4-F1
#
_entry.id   AF-K1RDM4-F1
#
_cell.length_a   1.000
_cell.length_b   1.000
_cell.length_c   1.000
_cell.angle_alpha   90.00
_cell.angle_beta   90.00
_cell.angle_gamma   90.00
#
_symmetry.space_group_name_H-M   'P 1'
#
loop_
_entity.id
_entity.type
_entity.pdbx_description
1 polymer ?
#
loop_
_entity_poly.entity_id
_entity_poly.type
_entity_poly.pdbx_seq_one_letter_code
_entity_poly.pdbx_strand_id
1 'polypeptide(L)'
;LFREVVESRYLTRDVGKLSPLHQTYGLEMYHSVVNSFAPKNTHFFYPAMMARLCLSALHFNENGQRHQATTKDGVARWQISYPKGKKGTQAVVKPNKTAVTFGMFLFACRIDL
;
A
#
# COMPACT_ATOMS: atom_id res chain seq x y z
N LEU A 1 -27.47 23.33 11.90
CA LEU A 1 -27.69 21.88 11.76
C LEU A 1 -26.49 21.09 11.23
N PHE A 2 -26.22 20.97 9.92
CA PHE A 2 -25.09 20.13 9.45
C PHE A 2 -23.73 20.57 9.99
N ARG A 3 -23.48 21.89 9.97
CA ARG A 3 -22.21 22.47 10.42
C ARG A 3 -21.98 22.32 11.93
N GLU A 4 -23.03 22.43 12.75
CA GLU A 4 -22.95 22.22 14.21
C GLU A 4 -22.66 20.76 14.58
N VAL A 5 -23.16 19.81 13.81
CA VAL A 5 -22.87 18.38 14.03
C VAL A 5 -21.43 18.05 13.68
N VAL A 6 -20.93 18.59 12.55
CA VAL A 6 -19.56 18.38 12.08
C VAL A 6 -18.53 19.08 12.97
N GLU A 7 -18.82 20.30 13.45
CA GLU A 7 -17.94 21.05 14.35
C GLU A 7 -18.10 20.64 15.84
N SER A 8 -18.96 19.67 16.14
CA SER A 8 -19.19 19.22 17.50
C SER A 8 -17.94 18.55 18.10
N ARG A 9 -17.61 18.90 19.34
CA ARG A 9 -16.49 18.30 20.08
C ARG A 9 -16.60 16.77 20.20
N TYR A 10 -17.82 16.25 20.23
CA TYR A 10 -18.10 14.82 20.32
C TYR A 10 -17.69 14.11 19.02
N LEU A 11 -18.11 14.62 17.86
CA LEU A 11 -17.77 14.04 16.57
C LEU A 11 -16.26 14.09 16.32
N THR A 12 -15.59 15.21 16.61
CA THR A 12 -14.12 15.31 16.47
C THR A 12 -13.36 14.34 17.37
N ARG A 13 -13.82 14.14 18.62
CA ARG A 13 -13.23 13.16 19.55
C ARG A 13 -13.42 11.72 19.05
N ASP A 14 -14.60 11.43 18.52
CA ASP A 14 -14.95 10.07 18.09
C ASP A 14 -14.35 9.75 16.72
N VAL A 15 -14.19 10.73 15.82
CA VAL A 15 -13.40 10.62 14.57
C VAL A 15 -11.94 10.28 14.86
N GLY A 16 -11.34 10.89 15.88
CA GLY A 16 -9.99 10.52 16.32
C GLY A 16 -9.86 9.07 16.78
N LYS A 17 -10.95 8.48 17.30
CA LYS A 17 -11.04 7.06 17.70
C LYS A 17 -11.44 6.14 16.56
N LEU A 18 -12.12 6.66 15.53
CA LEU A 18 -12.45 5.93 14.31
C LEU A 18 -11.22 5.69 13.43
N SER A 19 -10.17 6.51 13.59
CA SER A 19 -8.86 6.16 13.06
C SER A 19 -8.43 4.85 13.72
N PRO A 20 -8.38 3.72 12.99
CA PRO A 20 -7.99 2.46 13.58
C PRO A 20 -6.52 2.63 13.98
N LEU A 21 -6.26 2.63 15.29
CA LEU A 21 -4.92 2.77 15.89
C LEU A 21 -3.86 1.83 15.27
N HIS A 22 -4.30 0.83 14.50
CA HIS A 22 -3.52 -0.27 13.94
C HIS A 22 -3.57 -0.36 12.40
N GLN A 23 -4.22 0.56 11.68
CA GLN A 23 -4.25 0.52 10.21
C GLN A 23 -3.02 1.20 9.59
N THR A 24 -1.82 0.92 10.12
CA THR A 24 -0.55 1.40 9.56
C THR A 24 -0.13 0.62 8.33
N TYR A 25 -0.67 -0.58 8.12
CA TYR A 25 -0.25 -1.45 7.02
C TYR A 25 -0.31 -0.76 5.64
N GLY A 26 -1.40 -0.07 5.32
CA GLY A 26 -1.52 0.62 4.03
C GLY A 26 -0.49 1.75 3.86
N LEU A 27 -0.28 2.51 4.93
CA LEU A 27 0.69 3.61 4.97
C LEU A 27 2.13 3.10 4.86
N GLU A 28 2.47 2.05 5.61
CA GLU A 28 3.78 1.40 5.57
C GLU A 28 4.08 0.82 4.18
N MET A 29 3.09 0.19 3.54
CA MET A 29 3.22 -0.34 2.20
C MET A 29 3.46 0.79 1.18
N TYR A 30 2.70 1.88 1.25
CA TYR A 30 2.94 3.04 0.38
C TYR A 30 4.31 3.66 0.63
N HIS A 31 4.73 3.79 1.89
CA HIS A 31 6.05 4.31 2.23
C HIS A 31 7.18 3.46 1.65
N SER A 32 7.04 2.13 1.66
CA SER A 32 7.98 1.23 0.99
C SER A 32 8.05 1.49 -0.52
N VAL A 33 6.90 1.72 -1.17
CA VAL A 33 6.85 2.03 -2.61
C VAL A 33 7.54 3.38 -2.90
N VAL A 34 7.28 4.41 -2.09
CA VAL A 34 7.94 5.71 -2.22
C VAL A 34 9.46 5.57 -2.08
N ASN A 35 9.94 4.80 -1.10
CA ASN A 35 11.38 4.58 -0.92
C ASN A 35 12.03 3.87 -2.12
N SER A 36 11.28 3.06 -2.87
CA SER A 36 11.77 2.42 -4.10
C SER A 36 11.87 3.38 -5.28
N PHE A 37 10.89 4.29 -5.44
CA PHE A 37 10.85 5.23 -6.58
C PHE A 37 11.63 6.53 -6.33
N ALA A 38 11.63 7.03 -5.09
CA ALA A 38 12.26 8.28 -4.68
C ALA A 38 13.09 8.05 -3.40
N PRO A 39 14.21 7.31 -3.49
CA PRO A 39 15.04 7.04 -2.33
C PRO A 39 15.73 8.32 -1.86
N LYS A 40 15.72 8.54 -0.54
CA LYS A 40 16.26 9.77 0.10
C LYS A 40 17.75 10.01 -0.15
N ASN A 41 18.50 8.99 -0.54
CA ASN A 41 19.94 9.04 -0.80
C ASN A 41 20.30 9.42 -2.24
N THR A 42 19.31 9.66 -3.12
CA THR A 42 19.57 10.15 -4.48
C THR A 42 19.69 11.67 -4.51
N HIS A 43 20.46 12.18 -5.48
CA HIS A 43 20.62 13.62 -5.66
C HIS A 43 19.26 14.32 -5.83
N PHE A 44 19.03 15.33 -5.01
CA PHE A 44 17.76 16.02 -4.91
C PHE A 44 17.58 16.99 -6.09
N PHE A 45 16.71 16.64 -7.04
CA PHE A 45 16.21 17.58 -8.04
C PHE A 45 14.69 17.65 -7.93
N TYR A 46 14.16 18.84 -7.63
CA TYR A 46 12.75 19.02 -7.26
C TYR A 46 11.76 18.52 -8.33
N PRO A 47 11.89 18.88 -9.62
CA PRO A 47 11.00 18.36 -10.67
C PRO A 47 11.06 16.84 -10.82
N ALA A 48 12.26 16.24 -10.81
CA ALA A 48 12.41 14.79 -10.93
C ALA A 48 11.83 14.05 -9.72
N MET A 49 11.96 14.61 -8.52
CA MET A 49 11.38 14.00 -7.33
C MET A 49 9.86 14.09 -7.31
N MET A 50 9.28 15.19 -7.78
CA MET A 50 7.82 15.28 -7.97
C MET A 50 7.34 14.21 -8.96
N ALA A 51 8.01 14.03 -10.09
CA ALA A 51 7.66 12.99 -11.06
C ALA A 51 7.71 11.57 -10.45
N ARG A 52 8.78 11.26 -9.68
CA ARG A 52 8.93 9.97 -8.99
C ARG A 52 7.84 9.74 -7.93
N LEU A 53 7.47 10.77 -7.18
CA LEU A 53 6.37 10.71 -6.21
C LEU A 53 5.02 10.46 -6.90
N CYS A 54 4.71 11.20 -7.97
CA CYS A 54 3.50 10.96 -8.76
C CYS A 54 3.44 9.54 -9.31
N LEU A 55 4.57 9.03 -9.82
CA LEU A 55 4.62 7.65 -10.30
C LEU A 55 4.40 6.63 -9.17
N SER A 56 5.00 6.85 -8.00
CA SER A 56 4.79 5.98 -6.84
C SER A 56 3.33 5.92 -6.39
N ALA A 57 2.61 7.04 -6.47
CA ALA A 57 1.17 7.11 -6.19
C ALA A 57 0.36 6.34 -7.24
N LEU A 58 0.65 6.53 -8.54
CA LEU A 58 -0.02 5.78 -9.61
C LEU A 58 0.21 4.27 -9.49
N HIS A 59 1.44 3.86 -9.22
CA HIS A 59 1.79 2.46 -9.00
C HIS A 59 1.08 1.87 -7.78
N PHE A 60 0.94 2.65 -6.69
CA PHE A 60 0.21 2.20 -5.51
C PHE A 60 -1.30 2.10 -5.75
N ASN A 61 -1.89 3.05 -6.48
CA ASN A 61 -3.31 3.03 -6.81
C ASN A 61 -3.66 1.80 -7.66
N GLU A 62 -2.83 1.48 -8.66
CA GLU A 62 -3.02 0.31 -9.52
C GLU A 62 -2.83 -1.01 -8.74
N ASN A 63 -1.84 -1.09 -7.86
CA ASN A 63 -1.45 -2.35 -7.22
C ASN A 63 -1.96 -2.56 -5.78
N GLY A 64 -2.61 -1.55 -5.20
CA GLY A 64 -3.04 -1.54 -3.80
C GLY A 64 -4.22 -2.47 -3.52
N GLN A 65 -5.18 -2.55 -4.44
CA GLN A 65 -6.41 -3.33 -4.30
C GLN A 65 -6.44 -4.57 -5.20
N ARG A 66 -5.29 -5.23 -5.40
CA ARG A 66 -5.24 -6.46 -6.19
C ARG A 66 -6.15 -7.55 -5.61
N HIS A 67 -7.04 -8.05 -6.46
CA HIS A 67 -7.93 -9.16 -6.15
C HIS A 67 -7.15 -10.45 -5.84
N GLN A 68 -7.82 -11.38 -5.15
CA GLN A 68 -7.27 -12.71 -4.93
C GLN A 68 -7.13 -13.43 -6.28
N ALA A 69 -6.00 -14.08 -6.49
CA ALA A 69 -5.74 -14.87 -7.69
C ALA A 69 -6.65 -16.10 -7.71
N THR A 70 -7.28 -16.33 -8.85
CA THR A 70 -8.15 -17.49 -9.08
C THR A 70 -7.44 -18.49 -9.99
N THR A 71 -7.58 -19.78 -9.72
CA THR A 71 -7.11 -20.86 -10.61
C THR A 71 -7.99 -20.92 -11.86
N LYS A 72 -7.55 -21.61 -12.93
CA LYS A 72 -8.32 -21.81 -14.17
C LYS A 72 -9.72 -22.40 -13.90
N ASP A 73 -9.86 -23.17 -12.83
CA ASP A 73 -11.11 -23.80 -12.38
C ASP A 73 -11.99 -22.89 -11.50
N GLY A 74 -11.68 -21.60 -11.39
CA GLY A 74 -12.49 -20.66 -10.59
C GLY A 74 -12.24 -20.70 -9.08
N VAL A 75 -11.32 -21.54 -8.59
CA VAL A 75 -11.02 -21.68 -7.16
C VAL A 75 -10.00 -20.63 -6.70
N ALA A 76 -10.28 -19.96 -5.58
CA ALA A 76 -9.39 -18.95 -4.99
C ALA A 76 -8.07 -19.57 -4.50
N ARG A 77 -6.93 -18.95 -4.86
CA ARG A 77 -5.60 -19.41 -4.46
C ARG A 77 -5.21 -18.89 -3.08
N TRP A 78 -4.62 -19.77 -2.29
CA TRP A 78 -4.14 -19.48 -0.94
C TRP A 78 -2.64 -19.72 -0.84
N GLN A 79 -1.98 -18.98 0.04
CA GLN A 79 -0.56 -19.12 0.33
C GLN A 79 -0.36 -19.26 1.83
N ILE A 80 0.48 -20.21 2.24
CA ILE A 80 0.86 -20.39 3.64
C ILE A 80 1.98 -19.40 3.96
N SER A 81 1.82 -18.63 5.04
CA SER A 81 2.79 -17.64 5.51
C SER A 81 3.07 -17.87 7.00
N TYR A 82 4.35 -17.85 7.37
CA TYR A 82 4.79 -17.96 8.76
C TYR A 82 5.12 -16.56 9.30
N PRO A 83 4.21 -15.90 10.04
CA PRO A 83 4.47 -14.54 10.53
C PRO A 83 5.56 -14.55 11.61
N LYS A 84 6.50 -13.60 11.51
CA LYS A 84 7.62 -13.46 12.45
C LYS A 84 7.17 -13.31 13.91
N GLY A 85 6.05 -12.64 14.16
CA GLY A 85 5.48 -12.47 15.50
C GLY A 85 5.03 -13.76 16.18
N LYS A 86 4.81 -14.85 15.43
CA LYS A 86 4.47 -16.18 15.96
C LYS A 86 5.67 -17.13 15.98
N LYS A 87 6.90 -16.63 15.78
CA LYS A 87 8.16 -17.39 15.79
C LYS A 87 8.13 -18.67 14.93
N GLY A 88 7.36 -18.66 13.83
CA GLY A 88 7.23 -19.81 12.93
C GLY A 88 6.41 -20.98 13.46
N THR A 89 5.85 -20.91 14.67
CA THR A 89 5.12 -22.03 15.31
C THR A 89 3.71 -22.21 14.75
N GLN A 90 3.10 -21.14 14.21
CA GLN A 90 1.79 -21.19 13.57
C GLN A 90 1.86 -20.71 12.12
N ALA A 91 1.44 -21.59 11.21
CA ALA A 91 1.19 -21.28 9.81
C ALA A 91 -0.11 -20.49 9.68
N VAL A 92 -0.06 -19.33 9.03
CA VAL A 92 -1.24 -18.51 8.73
C VAL A 92 -1.50 -18.55 7.23
N VAL A 93 -2.72 -18.95 6.86
CA VAL A 93 -3.16 -18.95 5.46
C VAL A 93 -3.53 -17.53 5.05
N LYS A 94 -2.94 -17.05 3.95
CA LYS A 94 -3.21 -15.73 3.37
C LYS A 94 -3.75 -15.87 1.95
N PRO A 95 -4.68 -15.00 1.51
CA PRO A 95 -5.13 -14.99 0.13
C PRO A 95 -3.96 -14.64 -0.79
N ASN A 96 -3.70 -15.47 -1.80
CA ASN A 96 -2.68 -15.17 -2.79
C ASN A 96 -3.24 -14.12 -3.76
N LYS A 97 -2.57 -12.97 -3.90
CA LYS A 97 -3.04 -11.88 -4.77
C LYS A 97 -2.60 -12.13 -6.22
N THR A 98 -3.33 -11.56 -7.18
CA THR A 98 -2.93 -11.56 -8.60
C THR A 98 -1.55 -10.93 -8.80
N ALA A 99 -0.87 -11.31 -9.88
CA ALA A 99 0.43 -10.73 -10.23
C ALA A 99 0.32 -9.21 -10.39
N VAL A 100 1.43 -8.51 -10.13
CA VAL A 100 1.53 -7.05 -10.29
C VAL A 100 1.46 -6.72 -11.78
N THR A 101 0.58 -5.80 -12.17
CA THR A 101 0.37 -5.42 -13.59
C THR A 101 1.62 -4.73 -14.16
N PHE A 102 2.21 -3.82 -13.39
CA PHE A 102 3.41 -3.09 -13.77
C PHE A 102 4.49 -3.30 -12.72
N GLY A 103 5.45 -4.16 -13.03
CA GLY A 103 6.59 -4.42 -12.15
C GLY A 103 7.52 -3.19 -12.04
N MET A 104 8.23 -3.10 -10.91
CA MET A 104 9.17 -2.01 -10.62
C MET A 104 10.24 -1.82 -11.72
N PHE A 105 10.68 -2.92 -12.35
CA PHE A 105 11.67 -2.91 -13.44
C PHE A 105 11.17 -2.22 -14.71
N LEU A 106 9.87 -2.31 -15.02
CA LEU A 106 9.31 -1.70 -16.23
C LEU A 106 9.23 -0.17 -16.11
N PHE A 107 9.06 0.35 -14.89
CA PHE A 107 9.01 1.80 -14.67
C PHE A 107 10.39 2.43 -14.51
N ALA A 108 11.35 1.76 -13.87
CA ALA A 108 12.71 2.28 -13.74
C ALA A 108 13.38 2.47 -15.12
N CYS A 109 13.29 1.47 -16.00
CA CYS A 109 13.88 1.52 -17.34
C CYS A 109 13.30 2.64 -18.23
N ARG A 110 12.11 3.17 -17.90
CA ARG A 110 11.43 4.20 -18.70
C ARG A 110 11.62 5.62 -18.18
N ILE A 111 12.15 5.79 -16.96
CA ILE A 111 12.39 7.10 -16.33
C ILE A 111 13.87 7.49 -16.37
N ASP A 112 14.78 6.51 -16.48
CA ASP A 112 16.21 6.76 -16.63
C ASP A 112 16.66 6.91 -18.11
N LEU A 113 15.73 7.10 -19.06
CA LEU A 113 16.02 7.38 -20.48
C LEU A 113 15.78 8.84 -20.84
#